data_AF-A0A2K3JP85-F1
#
_entry.id   AF-A0A2K3JP85-F1
#
_cell.length_a   1.000
_cell.length_b   1.000
_cell.length_c   1.000
_cell.angle_alpha   90.00
_cell.angle_beta   90.00
_cell.angle_gamma   90.00
#
_symmetry.space_group_name_H-M   'P 1'
#
loop_
_entity.id
_entity.type
_entity.pdbx_description
1 polymer ?
#
loop_
_entity_poly.entity_id
_entity_poly.type
_entity_poly.pdbx_seq_one_letter_code
_entity_poly.pdbx_strand_id
1 'polypeptide(L)'
;RYAMSFASIELKMMYVSRTPESNKAIHIVSSAYKATFTWNNMRTLQECREACGGQGIKTENRIGQFKGEYDVHSTFEGDNNVLMQQVCYSILFKFNMKLSANEV
;
A
#
# COMPACT_ATOMS: atom_id res chain seq x y z
N ARG A 1 -4.64 -3.30 -11.40
CA ARG A 1 -5.68 -2.35 -10.89
C ARG A 1 -6.83 -3.08 -10.17
N TYR A 2 -7.49 -4.08 -10.77
CA TYR A 2 -8.61 -4.80 -10.14
C TYR A 2 -8.29 -5.44 -8.78
N ALA A 3 -7.15 -6.11 -8.65
CA ALA A 3 -6.75 -6.73 -7.38
C ALA A 3 -6.68 -5.73 -6.21
N MET A 4 -6.08 -4.55 -6.43
CA MET A 4 -6.00 -3.49 -5.41
C MET A 4 -7.39 -2.94 -5.07
N SER A 5 -8.29 -2.79 -6.05
CA SER A 5 -9.66 -2.35 -5.81
C SER A 5 -10.43 -3.35 -4.94
N PHE A 6 -10.31 -4.65 -5.20
CA PHE A 6 -10.92 -5.69 -4.37
C PHE A 6 -10.34 -5.69 -2.96
N ALA A 7 -9.02 -5.60 -2.82
CA ALA A 7 -8.35 -5.52 -1.52
C ALA A 7 -8.78 -4.26 -0.73
N SER A 8 -8.92 -3.10 -1.37
CA SER A 8 -9.47 -1.89 -0.73
C SER A 8 -10.93 -2.07 -0.28
N ILE A 9 -11.75 -2.79 -1.05
CA ILE A 9 -13.13 -3.10 -0.67
C ILE A 9 -13.14 -4.02 0.55
N GLU A 10 -12.30 -5.05 0.58
CA GLU A 10 -12.15 -5.93 1.73
C GLU A 10 -11.73 -5.15 2.99
N LEU A 11 -10.75 -4.26 2.88
CA LEU A 11 -10.35 -3.38 3.98
C LEU A 11 -11.49 -2.48 4.46
N LYS A 12 -12.29 -1.94 3.53
CA LYS A 12 -13.49 -1.17 3.89
C LYS A 12 -14.49 -2.02 4.66
N MET A 13 -14.72 -3.26 4.25
CA MET A 13 -15.61 -4.18 4.96
C MET A 13 -15.09 -4.48 6.36
N MET A 14 -13.79 -4.78 6.52
CA MET A 14 -13.15 -4.97 7.83
C MET A 14 -13.32 -3.75 8.74
N TYR A 15 -13.18 -2.53 8.18
CA TYR A 15 -13.35 -1.30 8.93
C TYR A 15 -14.80 -1.04 9.37
N VAL A 16 -15.78 -1.38 8.53
CA VAL A 16 -17.20 -1.24 8.87
C VAL A 16 -17.61 -2.20 9.99
N SER A 17 -17.13 -3.44 9.95
CA SER A 17 -17.42 -4.46 10.97
C SER A 17 -16.40 -4.50 12.11
N ARG A 18 -15.67 -3.40 12.37
CA ARG A 18 -14.55 -3.39 13.32
C ARG A 18 -15.01 -3.48 14.77
N THR A 19 -14.26 -4.24 15.57
CA THR A 19 -14.29 -4.23 17.04
C THR A 19 -13.05 -3.51 17.60
N PRO A 20 -13.05 -3.08 18.87
CA PRO A 20 -11.87 -2.46 19.51
C PRO A 20 -10.59 -3.30 19.37
N GLU A 21 -10.71 -4.62 19.46
CA GLU A 21 -9.59 -5.58 19.37
C GLU A 21 -9.05 -5.67 17.94
N SER A 22 -9.94 -5.53 16.94
CA SER A 22 -9.57 -5.61 15.52
C SER A 22 -8.85 -4.38 14.99
N ASN A 23 -8.92 -3.23 15.67
CA ASN A 23 -8.35 -1.95 15.22
C ASN A 23 -6.85 -2.05 14.93
N LYS A 24 -6.11 -2.77 15.78
CA LYS A 24 -4.66 -2.97 15.57
C LYS A 24 -4.39 -3.76 14.29
N ALA A 25 -5.18 -4.81 14.01
CA ALA A 25 -5.03 -5.59 12.79
C ALA A 25 -5.39 -4.76 11.55
N ILE A 26 -6.50 -4.02 11.61
CA ILE A 26 -6.94 -3.14 10.52
C ILE A 26 -5.89 -2.08 10.21
N HIS A 27 -5.30 -1.46 11.24
CA HIS A 27 -4.21 -0.49 11.06
C HIS A 27 -3.03 -1.12 10.30
N ILE A 28 -2.54 -2.28 10.75
CA ILE A 28 -1.42 -2.97 10.09
C ILE A 28 -1.74 -3.31 8.62
N VAL A 29 -2.95 -3.79 8.33
CA VAL A 29 -3.37 -4.08 6.94
C VAL A 29 -3.46 -2.80 6.11
N SER A 30 -4.04 -1.73 6.67
CA SER A 30 -4.14 -0.44 5.97
C SER A 30 -2.76 0.17 5.67
N SER A 31 -1.80 0.07 6.60
CA SER A 31 -0.42 0.53 6.42
C SER A 31 0.27 -0.25 5.29
N ALA A 32 0.09 -1.58 5.26
CA ALA A 32 0.62 -2.42 4.18
C ALA A 32 0.01 -2.06 2.82
N TYR A 33 -1.30 -1.87 2.74
CA TYR A 33 -1.99 -1.52 1.49
C TYR A 33 -1.60 -0.13 1.00
N LYS A 34 -1.52 0.86 1.89
CA LYS A 34 -1.05 2.20 1.54
C LYS A 34 0.33 2.14 0.87
N ALA A 35 1.30 1.50 1.53
CA ALA A 35 2.67 1.43 1.00
C ALA A 35 2.75 0.66 -0.32
N THR A 36 2.16 -0.54 -0.37
CA THR A 36 2.22 -1.40 -1.56
C THR A 36 1.46 -0.81 -2.75
N PHE A 37 0.28 -0.22 -2.55
CA PHE A 37 -0.53 0.32 -3.64
C PHE A 37 0.09 1.57 -4.22
N THR A 38 0.68 2.43 -3.39
CA THR A 38 1.34 3.65 -3.86
C THR A 38 2.61 3.35 -4.63
N TRP A 39 3.46 2.43 -4.17
CA TRP A 39 4.60 1.95 -4.98
C TRP A 39 4.16 1.31 -6.30
N ASN A 40 3.11 0.48 -6.27
CA ASN A 40 2.57 -0.13 -7.48
C ASN A 40 2.04 0.94 -8.46
N ASN A 41 1.32 1.95 -7.96
CA ASN A 41 0.82 3.05 -8.80
C ASN A 41 1.97 3.82 -9.46
N MET A 42 3.02 4.12 -8.71
CA MET A 42 4.19 4.82 -9.25
C MET A 42 4.92 4.03 -10.32
N ARG A 43 5.06 2.71 -10.13
CA ARG A 43 5.59 1.81 -11.17
C ARG A 43 4.69 1.78 -12.39
N THR A 44 3.38 1.61 -12.20
CA THR A 44 2.40 1.54 -13.28
C THR A 44 2.42 2.81 -14.13
N LEU A 45 2.42 3.99 -13.50
CA LEU A 45 2.48 5.27 -14.21
C LEU A 45 3.78 5.43 -15.01
N GLN A 46 4.90 4.93 -14.48
CA GLN A 46 6.18 4.94 -15.18
C GLN A 46 6.14 4.00 -16.41
N GLU A 47 5.66 2.77 -16.24
CA GLU A 47 5.51 1.80 -17.34
C GLU A 47 4.57 2.31 -18.43
N CYS A 48 3.42 2.90 -18.06
CA CYS A 48 2.50 3.51 -19.02
C CYS A 48 3.16 4.66 -19.80
N ARG A 49 3.97 5.48 -19.13
CA ARG A 49 4.69 6.59 -19.77
C ARG A 49 5.68 6.07 -20.80
N GLU A 50 6.46 5.06 -20.44
CA GLU A 50 7.45 4.43 -21.32
C GLU A 50 6.80 3.71 -22.51
N ALA A 51 5.67 3.04 -22.29
CA ALA A 51 4.91 2.36 -23.34
C ALA A 51 4.38 3.34 -24.41
N CYS A 52 4.13 4.61 -24.05
CA CYS A 52 3.74 5.65 -25.00
C CYS A 52 4.93 6.30 -25.74
N GLY A 53 6.17 5.88 -25.46
CA GLY A 53 7.38 6.47 -26.04
C GLY A 53 7.46 7.98 -25.82
N GLY A 54 7.92 8.72 -26.83
CA GLY A 54 8.02 10.19 -26.77
C GLY A 54 6.67 10.90 -26.52
N GLN A 55 5.55 10.28 -26.89
CA GLN A 55 4.23 10.83 -26.61
C GLN A 55 3.92 10.81 -25.10
N GLY A 56 4.52 9.92 -24.30
CA GLY A 56 4.32 9.87 -22.86
C GLY A 56 4.80 11.12 -22.10
N ILE A 57 5.66 11.93 -22.71
CA ILE A 57 6.16 13.21 -22.15
C ILE A 57 5.20 14.37 -22.41
N LYS A 58 4.39 14.26 -23.47
CA LYS A 58 3.49 15.33 -23.89
C LYS A 58 2.47 15.64 -22.80
N THR A 59 2.37 16.91 -22.46
CA THR A 59 1.42 17.43 -21.46
C THR A 59 -0.01 17.05 -21.80
N GLU A 60 -0.36 16.99 -23.08
CA GLU A 60 -1.68 16.59 -23.61
C GLU A 60 -2.08 15.17 -23.17
N ASN A 61 -1.11 14.26 -23.05
CA ASN A 61 -1.35 12.88 -22.61
C ASN A 61 -1.41 12.74 -21.08
N ARG A 62 -1.02 13.78 -20.33
CA ARG A 62 -1.15 13.92 -18.87
C ARG A 62 -0.49 12.84 -18.01
N ILE A 63 0.15 11.81 -18.57
CA ILE A 63 0.80 10.72 -17.83
C ILE A 63 1.90 11.28 -16.90
N GLY A 64 2.71 12.22 -17.40
CA GLY A 64 3.74 12.89 -16.60
C GLY A 64 3.17 13.71 -15.44
N GLN A 65 2.07 14.43 -15.67
CA GLN A 65 1.38 15.21 -14.62
C GLN A 65 0.83 14.29 -13.54
N PHE A 66 0.11 13.22 -13.93
CA PHE A 66 -0.39 12.24 -12.98
C PHE A 66 0.75 11.60 -12.17
N LYS A 67 1.86 11.23 -12.81
CA LYS A 67 3.01 10.70 -12.08
C LYS A 67 3.53 11.69 -11.03
N GLY A 68 3.60 12.97 -11.34
CA GLY A 68 4.02 14.01 -10.38
C GLY A 68 3.03 14.17 -9.22
N GLU A 69 1.73 14.15 -9.50
CA GLU A 69 0.68 14.25 -8.47
C GLU A 69 0.65 13.04 -7.53
N TYR A 70 0.84 11.83 -8.06
CA TYR A 70 0.81 10.59 -7.25
C TYR A 70 2.10 10.33 -6.46
N ASP A 71 3.21 11.01 -6.77
CA ASP A 71 4.50 10.79 -6.10
C ASP A 71 4.43 11.08 -4.61
N VAL A 72 3.72 12.16 -4.24
CA VAL A 72 3.52 12.58 -2.85
C VAL A 72 2.81 11.53 -2.00
N HIS A 73 2.04 10.61 -2.61
CA HIS A 73 1.36 9.56 -1.86
C HIS A 73 2.33 8.53 -1.27
N SER A 74 3.59 8.50 -1.71
CA SER A 74 4.62 7.66 -1.09
C SER A 74 5.03 8.15 0.30
N THR A 75 4.79 9.44 0.61
CA THR A 75 5.21 10.09 1.87
C THR A 75 4.04 10.60 2.71
N PHE A 76 2.98 11.07 2.08
CA PHE A 76 1.77 11.55 2.76
C PHE A 76 1.02 10.40 3.46
N GLU A 77 0.31 10.68 4.57
CA GLU A 77 -0.34 9.69 5.46
C GLU A 77 0.62 8.61 6.03
N GLY A 78 1.91 8.93 6.12
CA GLY A 78 2.97 8.05 6.61
C GLY A 78 3.90 7.59 5.50
N ASP A 79 5.20 7.73 5.69
CA ASP A 79 6.20 7.25 4.74
C ASP A 79 6.07 5.74 4.50
N ASN A 80 6.11 5.31 3.23
CA ASN A 80 5.90 3.92 2.88
C ASN A 80 6.91 2.97 3.55
N ASN A 81 8.16 3.36 3.71
CA ASN A 81 9.16 2.50 4.35
C ASN A 81 8.88 2.40 5.85
N VAL A 82 8.53 3.51 6.51
CA VAL A 82 8.14 3.53 7.92
C VAL A 82 6.88 2.68 8.16
N LEU A 83 5.87 2.80 7.30
CA LEU A 83 4.66 1.97 7.37
C LEU A 83 4.99 0.48 7.20
N MET A 84 5.87 0.14 6.25
CA MET A 84 6.32 -1.24 6.08
C MET A 84 7.13 -1.75 7.26
N GLN A 85 7.92 -0.90 7.93
CA GLN A 85 8.62 -1.27 9.17
C GLN A 85 7.62 -1.64 10.28
N GLN A 86 6.54 -0.88 10.44
CA GLN A 86 5.47 -1.20 11.40
C GLN A 86 4.79 -2.55 11.08
N VAL A 87 4.53 -2.81 9.80
CA VAL A 87 3.98 -4.09 9.32
C VAL A 87 4.93 -5.25 9.64
N CYS A 88 6.21 -5.11 9.27
CA CYS A 88 7.23 -6.11 9.54
C CYS A 88 7.34 -6.41 11.03
N TYR A 89 7.40 -5.38 11.87
CA TYR A 89 7.42 -5.54 13.32
C TYR A 89 6.22 -6.34 13.83
N SER A 90 5.01 -6.02 13.36
CA SER A 90 3.81 -6.75 13.78
C SER A 90 3.82 -8.22 13.36
N ILE A 91 4.35 -8.55 12.18
CA ILE A 91 4.43 -9.92 11.68
C ILE A 91 5.49 -10.70 12.46
N LEU A 92 6.68 -10.13 12.66
CA LEU A 92 7.77 -10.74 13.42
C LEU A 92 7.37 -11.01 14.87
N PHE A 93 6.68 -10.07 15.51
CA PHE A 93 6.17 -10.26 16.86
C PHE A 93 5.20 -11.45 16.94
N LYS A 94 4.24 -11.54 16.01
CA LYS A 94 3.31 -12.68 15.92
C LYS A 94 4.02 -14.01 15.67
N PHE A 95 5.06 -14.00 14.84
CA PHE A 95 5.86 -15.18 14.55
C PHE A 95 6.61 -15.67 15.79
N ASN A 96 7.26 -14.76 16.52
CA ASN A 96 7.97 -15.09 17.75
C ASN A 96 7.04 -15.70 18.82
N MET A 97 5.85 -15.11 19.02
CA MET A 97 4.84 -15.67 19.95
C MET A 97 4.39 -17.09 19.57
N LYS A 98 4.31 -17.40 18.27
CA LYS A 98 3.96 -18.75 17.81
C LYS A 98 5.10 -19.74 18.03
N LEU A 99 6.35 -19.32 17.84
CA LEU A 99 7.50 -20.16 18.12
C LEU A 99 7.57 -20.52 19.61
N SER A 100 7.46 -19.52 20.50
CA SER A 100 7.49 -19.77 21.94
C SER A 100 6.34 -20.66 22.44
N ALA A 101 5.21 -20.67 21.72
CA ALA A 101 4.06 -21.53 22.04
C ALA A 101 4.22 -22.98 21.52
N ASN A 102 5.13 -23.24 20.59
CA ASN A 102 5.44 -24.56 20.06
C ASN A 102 6.64 -25.23 20.78
N GLU A 103 7.40 -24.47 21.59
CA GLU A 103 8.51 -24.96 22.40
C GLU A 103 8.05 -25.45 23.80
N VAL A 104 6.74 -25.41 24.09
CA VAL A 104 6.07 -25.92 25.30
C VAL A 104 5.05 -26.98 24.91
#